data_AF-B0Y738-F1
#
_entry.id   AF-B0Y738-F1
#
_cell.length_a   1.000
_cell.length_b   1.000
_cell.length_c   1.000
_cell.angle_alpha   90.00
_cell.angle_beta   90.00
_cell.angle_gamma   90.00
#
_symmetry.space_group_name_H-M   'P 1'
#
loop_
_entity.id
_entity.type
_entity.pdbx_description
1 polymer ?
#
loop_
_entity_poly.entity_id
_entity_poly.type
_entity_poly.pdbx_seq_one_letter_code
_entity_poly.pdbx_strand_id
1 'polypeptide(L)'
;MENPNLLPGHGAFQQSVHIQSYRSVFLEDGDSLIALRLYHNTFKLAARLGFLAAESRRINLPFPCSHHDQRQREVCEWREALWLLWNSPEAQFLARAQESLPLFLQEILWQTSLLYHTSLIFSYTSLWPGQCLGPGAAPQEEVRHHAAAIFSIAESVMAQSKENCWRSVTFPVFLAGSVTSSSDLKVIALDMLSRLEVREIGRNATSIRYLFQVVYERQMQQSQGVGHPGSADWMEILAEHGLSLVASA
;
A
#
# COMPACT_ATOMS: atom_id res chain seq x y z
N MET A 1 -42.01 36.49 -41.57
CA MET A 1 -40.77 36.28 -40.79
C MET A 1 -41.11 35.35 -39.64
N GLU A 2 -40.19 34.42 -39.37
CA GLU A 2 -40.06 33.61 -38.14
C GLU A 2 -40.98 32.39 -37.89
N ASN A 3 -40.31 31.24 -38.07
CA ASN A 3 -40.35 29.90 -37.48
C ASN A 3 -41.60 29.31 -36.76
N PRO A 4 -41.97 28.05 -37.12
CA PRO A 4 -42.94 27.20 -36.44
C PRO A 4 -42.29 26.27 -35.40
N ASN A 5 -43.12 25.49 -34.70
CA ASN A 5 -42.81 24.36 -33.81
C ASN A 5 -42.48 24.68 -32.35
N LEU A 6 -43.37 24.28 -31.45
CA LEU A 6 -43.15 23.21 -30.47
C LEU A 6 -44.27 23.25 -29.43
N LEU A 7 -45.25 22.36 -29.55
CA LEU A 7 -45.96 21.74 -28.42
C LEU A 7 -46.87 20.61 -28.97
N PRO A 8 -46.49 19.34 -28.76
CA PRO A 8 -47.43 18.30 -28.34
C PRO A 8 -46.88 17.69 -27.04
N GLY A 9 -47.67 17.34 -26.02
CA GLY A 9 -48.83 16.46 -26.05
C GLY A 9 -48.58 15.40 -24.98
N HIS A 10 -49.51 15.23 -24.04
CA HIS A 10 -49.41 14.21 -22.99
C HIS A 10 -49.42 12.80 -23.61
N GLY A 11 -48.34 12.05 -23.36
CA GLY A 11 -48.28 10.61 -23.65
C GLY A 11 -46.87 10.14 -23.95
N ALA A 12 -46.09 9.83 -22.91
CA ALA A 12 -45.04 8.78 -22.88
C ALA A 12 -44.12 8.94 -21.64
N PHE A 13 -44.65 8.76 -20.43
CA PHE A 13 -43.80 8.41 -19.28
C PHE A 13 -43.63 6.88 -19.20
N GLN A 14 -43.07 6.31 -20.26
CA GLN A 14 -42.46 4.98 -20.26
C GLN A 14 -41.29 5.00 -21.24
N GLN A 15 -40.29 5.84 -20.95
CA GLN A 15 -38.96 5.56 -21.46
C GLN A 15 -38.28 4.66 -20.44
N SER A 16 -38.31 3.37 -20.75
CA SER A 16 -37.37 2.37 -20.27
C SER A 16 -35.97 3.00 -20.33
N VAL A 17 -35.44 3.41 -19.19
CA VAL A 17 -34.01 3.64 -19.06
C VAL A 17 -33.40 2.26 -19.21
N HIS A 18 -32.95 2.01 -20.43
CA HIS A 18 -32.16 0.85 -20.78
C HIS A 18 -30.86 0.96 -19.98
N ILE A 19 -30.88 0.51 -18.72
CA ILE A 19 -29.68 0.24 -17.91
C ILE A 19 -29.06 -1.00 -18.54
N GLN A 20 -28.41 -0.78 -19.67
CA GLN A 20 -27.66 -1.81 -20.35
C GLN A 20 -26.36 -2.00 -19.57
N SER A 21 -26.35 -3.06 -18.78
CA SER A 21 -25.15 -3.85 -18.52
C SER A 21 -24.07 -3.18 -17.65
N TYR A 22 -24.42 -2.86 -16.41
CA TYR A 22 -23.52 -3.33 -15.35
C TYR A 22 -23.62 -4.84 -15.39
N ARG A 23 -22.66 -5.47 -16.08
CA ARG A 23 -22.47 -6.91 -16.06
C ARG A 23 -22.66 -7.38 -14.63
N SER A 24 -23.72 -8.16 -14.44
CA SER A 24 -23.71 -9.34 -13.59
C SER A 24 -22.42 -10.10 -13.93
N VAL A 25 -21.31 -9.69 -13.31
CA VAL A 25 -20.09 -10.47 -13.30
C VAL A 25 -20.38 -11.53 -12.26
N PHE A 26 -20.65 -12.73 -12.76
CA PHE A 26 -20.77 -13.99 -12.03
C PHE A 26 -20.16 -13.93 -10.63
N LEU A 27 -21.00 -13.61 -9.63
CA LEU A 27 -20.68 -13.78 -8.22
C LEU A 27 -20.94 -15.23 -7.78
N GLU A 28 -20.98 -16.17 -8.74
CA GLU A 28 -21.27 -17.59 -8.52
C GLU A 28 -20.00 -18.46 -8.59
N ASP A 29 -18.84 -17.89 -8.89
CA ASP A 29 -17.58 -18.63 -8.93
C ASP A 29 -16.89 -18.66 -7.55
N GLY A 30 -16.54 -19.86 -7.09
CA GLY A 30 -15.95 -20.08 -5.77
C GLY A 30 -14.66 -19.28 -5.57
N ASP A 31 -13.86 -19.15 -6.63
CA ASP A 31 -12.58 -18.44 -6.60
C ASP A 31 -12.76 -16.93 -6.34
N SER A 32 -13.82 -16.33 -6.87
CA SER A 32 -14.13 -14.92 -6.67
C SER A 32 -14.48 -14.62 -5.22
N LEU A 33 -15.27 -15.49 -4.59
CA LEU A 33 -15.61 -15.37 -3.18
C LEU A 33 -14.38 -15.53 -2.28
N ILE A 34 -13.48 -16.46 -2.62
CA ILE A 34 -12.23 -16.67 -1.88
C ILE A 34 -11.33 -15.43 -2.01
N ALA A 35 -11.12 -14.91 -3.22
CA ALA A 35 -10.28 -13.74 -3.46
C ALA A 35 -10.79 -12.50 -2.71
N LEU A 36 -12.10 -12.24 -2.76
CA LEU A 36 -12.73 -11.13 -2.04
C LEU A 36 -12.63 -11.29 -0.52
N ARG A 37 -12.80 -12.51 0.00
CA ARG A 37 -12.65 -12.80 1.44
C ARG A 37 -11.21 -12.59 1.88
N LEU A 38 -10.25 -13.04 1.08
CA LEU A 38 -8.82 -12.85 1.34
C LEU A 38 -8.49 -11.36 1.40
N TYR A 39 -8.90 -10.58 0.38
CA TYR A 39 -8.74 -9.13 0.35
C TYR A 39 -9.34 -8.46 1.59
N HIS A 40 -10.61 -8.77 1.91
CA HIS A 40 -11.30 -8.19 3.06
C HIS A 40 -10.57 -8.47 4.39
N ASN A 41 -10.14 -9.70 4.61
CA ASN A 41 -9.46 -10.08 5.86
C ASN A 41 -8.08 -9.43 5.98
N THR A 42 -7.33 -9.37 4.88
CA THR A 42 -6.04 -8.66 4.81
C THR A 42 -6.24 -7.17 5.08
N PHE A 43 -7.24 -6.55 4.45
CA PHE A 43 -7.57 -5.14 4.67
C PHE A 43 -7.95 -4.83 6.11
N LYS A 44 -8.75 -5.69 6.74
CA LYS A 44 -9.13 -5.53 8.15
C LYS A 44 -7.91 -5.55 9.08
N LEU A 45 -6.95 -6.42 8.84
CA LEU A 45 -5.70 -6.48 9.62
C LEU A 45 -4.81 -5.26 9.34
N ALA A 46 -4.67 -4.86 8.08
CA ALA A 46 -3.94 -3.65 7.68
C ALA A 46 -4.52 -2.39 8.34
N ALA A 47 -5.85 -2.25 8.37
CA ALA A 47 -6.52 -1.13 9.02
C ALA A 47 -6.24 -1.09 10.53
N ARG A 48 -6.25 -2.25 11.21
CA ARG A 48 -5.89 -2.33 12.65
C ARG A 48 -4.46 -1.85 12.91
N LEU A 49 -3.50 -2.29 12.09
CA LEU A 49 -2.12 -1.80 12.16
C LEU A 49 -2.06 -0.28 11.94
N GLY A 50 -2.80 0.25 10.96
CA GLY A 50 -2.88 1.68 10.70
C GLY A 50 -3.43 2.49 11.88
N PHE A 51 -4.52 2.02 12.51
CA PHE A 51 -5.09 2.66 13.70
C PHE A 51 -4.14 2.62 14.89
N LEU A 52 -3.51 1.46 15.15
CA LEU A 52 -2.51 1.33 16.22
C LEU A 52 -1.33 2.28 16.00
N ALA A 53 -0.86 2.40 14.75
CA ALA A 53 0.23 3.30 14.40
C ALA A 53 -0.18 4.78 14.56
N ALA A 54 -1.42 5.14 14.22
CA ALA A 54 -1.93 6.49 14.45
C ALA A 54 -2.05 6.83 15.94
N GLU A 55 -2.51 5.87 16.75
CA GLU A 55 -2.59 6.03 18.22
C GLU A 55 -1.20 6.16 18.85
N SER A 56 -0.26 5.29 18.45
CA SER A 56 1.12 5.29 18.96
C SER A 56 1.82 6.62 18.71
N ARG A 57 1.57 7.25 17.55
CA ARG A 57 2.17 8.54 17.18
C ARG A 57 1.53 9.75 17.87
N ARG A 58 0.28 9.66 18.34
CA ARG A 58 -0.36 10.75 19.09
C ARG A 58 0.21 10.90 20.49
N ILE A 59 0.67 9.80 21.05
CA ILE A 59 1.11 9.73 22.43
C ILE A 59 2.64 9.76 22.42
N ASN A 60 3.20 10.96 22.19
CA ASN A 60 4.65 11.22 22.23
C ASN A 60 5.25 11.14 23.67
N LEU A 61 4.64 10.38 24.57
CA LEU A 61 5.09 10.24 25.95
C LEU A 61 5.82 8.90 26.13
N PRO A 62 6.90 8.85 26.95
CA PRO A 62 7.52 7.60 27.33
C PRO A 62 6.47 6.73 28.04
N PHE A 63 5.98 5.72 27.33
CA PHE A 63 4.99 4.79 27.87
C PHE A 63 5.61 3.98 29.01
N PRO A 64 4.82 3.63 30.04
CA PRO A 64 5.22 2.59 30.98
C PRO A 64 5.55 1.30 30.19
N CYS A 65 6.62 0.59 30.58
CA CYS A 65 7.07 -0.63 29.89
C CYS A 65 5.91 -1.64 29.66
N SER A 66 4.94 -1.72 30.57
CA SER A 66 3.77 -2.60 30.46
C SER A 66 2.86 -2.31 29.26
N HIS A 67 2.70 -1.06 28.85
CA HIS A 67 1.92 -0.69 27.66
C HIS A 67 2.69 -0.98 26.37
N HIS A 68 4.02 -0.86 26.41
CA HIS A 68 4.89 -1.25 25.31
C HIS A 68 4.81 -2.76 25.06
N ASP A 69 4.86 -3.57 26.13
CA ASP A 69 4.75 -5.03 26.05
C ASP A 69 3.39 -5.49 25.50
N GLN A 70 2.29 -4.84 25.90
CA GLN A 70 0.96 -5.16 25.40
C GLN A 70 0.81 -4.87 23.90
N ARG A 71 1.24 -3.69 23.44
CA ARG A 71 1.19 -3.35 22.01
C ARG A 71 2.10 -4.24 21.18
N GLN A 72 3.28 -4.58 21.70
CA GLN A 72 4.19 -5.50 21.03
C GLN A 72 3.55 -6.89 20.85
N ARG A 73 2.82 -7.39 21.86
CA ARG A 73 2.04 -8.63 21.73
C ARG A 73 0.97 -8.53 20.65
N GLU A 74 0.15 -7.47 20.66
CA GLU A 74 -0.91 -7.27 19.65
C GLU A 74 -0.35 -7.23 18.23
N VAL A 75 0.79 -6.56 18.04
CA VAL A 75 1.48 -6.51 16.75
C VAL A 75 1.97 -7.89 16.32
N CYS A 76 2.56 -8.66 17.24
CA CYS A 76 2.98 -10.03 16.96
C CYS A 76 1.79 -10.92 16.54
N GLU A 77 0.67 -10.83 17.26
CA GLU A 77 -0.56 -11.56 16.94
C GLU A 77 -1.11 -11.18 15.55
N TRP A 78 -1.09 -9.89 15.19
CA TRP A 78 -1.59 -9.47 13.88
C TRP A 78 -0.64 -9.82 12.73
N ARG A 79 0.68 -9.81 12.96
CA ARG A 79 1.66 -10.33 12.00
C ARG A 79 1.46 -11.81 11.75
N GLU A 80 1.28 -12.60 12.82
CA GLU A 80 1.00 -14.02 12.72
C GLU A 80 -0.34 -14.27 11.99
N ALA A 81 -1.38 -13.51 12.30
CA ALA A 81 -2.66 -13.59 11.59
C ALA A 81 -2.55 -13.26 10.11
N LEU A 82 -1.78 -12.23 9.73
CA LEU A 82 -1.48 -11.92 8.33
C LEU A 82 -0.75 -13.07 7.65
N TRP A 83 0.27 -13.61 8.31
CA TRP A 83 1.07 -14.71 7.80
C TRP A 83 0.22 -15.98 7.59
N LEU A 84 -0.58 -16.36 8.58
CA LEU A 84 -1.49 -17.52 8.49
C LEU A 84 -2.52 -17.34 7.37
N LEU A 85 -3.07 -16.14 7.23
CA LEU A 85 -4.03 -15.82 6.17
C LEU A 85 -3.41 -15.96 4.78
N TRP A 86 -2.19 -15.45 4.58
CA TRP A 86 -1.50 -15.53 3.29
C TRP A 86 -0.98 -16.93 2.97
N ASN A 87 -0.66 -17.72 4.00
CA ASN A 87 -0.19 -19.10 3.85
C ASN A 87 -1.32 -20.14 3.91
N SER A 88 -2.59 -19.72 3.90
CA SER A 88 -3.71 -20.65 3.82
C SER A 88 -3.70 -21.40 2.47
N PRO A 89 -4.22 -22.65 2.42
CA PRO A 89 -4.29 -23.42 1.17
C PRO A 89 -4.98 -22.66 0.04
N GLU A 90 -6.04 -21.93 0.35
CA GLU A 90 -6.82 -21.15 -0.62
C GLU A 90 -6.04 -19.95 -1.14
N ALA A 91 -5.37 -19.21 -0.26
CA ALA A 91 -4.52 -18.08 -0.67
C ALA A 91 -3.35 -18.54 -1.55
N GLN A 92 -2.70 -19.65 -1.17
CA GLN A 92 -1.60 -20.23 -1.94
C GLN A 92 -2.05 -20.80 -3.28
N PHE A 93 -3.25 -21.38 -3.34
CA PHE A 93 -3.85 -21.83 -4.60
C PHE A 93 -4.06 -20.66 -5.57
N LEU A 94 -4.73 -19.59 -5.10
CA LEU A 94 -4.99 -18.40 -5.92
C LEU A 94 -3.70 -17.70 -6.35
N ALA A 95 -2.72 -17.57 -5.45
CA ALA A 95 -1.43 -16.95 -5.75
C ALA A 95 -0.66 -17.71 -6.85
N ARG A 96 -0.69 -19.05 -6.83
CA ARG A 96 -0.05 -19.87 -7.89
C ARG A 96 -0.81 -19.82 -9.20
N ALA A 97 -2.14 -19.72 -9.15
CA ALA A 97 -2.98 -19.65 -10.33
C ALA A 97 -3.05 -18.24 -10.95
N GLN A 98 -2.41 -17.23 -10.35
CA GLN A 98 -2.66 -15.81 -10.64
C GLN A 98 -2.64 -15.46 -12.14
N GLU A 99 -1.65 -15.89 -12.89
CA GLU A 99 -1.55 -15.57 -14.33
C GLU A 99 -2.66 -16.20 -15.19
N SER A 100 -3.27 -17.29 -14.71
CA SER A 100 -4.34 -18.01 -15.40
C SER A 100 -5.74 -17.50 -15.06
N LEU A 101 -5.86 -16.66 -14.02
CA LEU A 101 -7.16 -16.14 -13.57
C LEU A 101 -7.67 -15.02 -14.48
N PRO A 102 -8.99 -14.77 -14.53
CA PRO A 102 -9.55 -13.56 -15.12
C PRO A 102 -8.91 -12.29 -14.57
N LEU A 103 -8.70 -11.28 -15.44
CA LEU A 103 -7.99 -10.03 -15.10
C LEU A 103 -8.47 -9.38 -13.80
N PHE A 104 -9.78 -9.33 -13.56
CA PHE A 104 -10.33 -8.72 -12.34
C PHE A 104 -9.89 -9.45 -11.05
N LEU A 105 -9.75 -10.79 -11.10
CA LEU A 105 -9.21 -11.56 -9.97
C LEU A 105 -7.71 -11.34 -9.83
N GLN A 106 -6.98 -11.21 -10.94
CA GLN A 106 -5.56 -10.84 -10.90
C GLN A 106 -5.36 -9.50 -10.20
N GLU A 107 -6.21 -8.51 -10.51
CA GLU A 107 -6.18 -7.18 -9.87
C GLU A 107 -6.46 -7.24 -8.37
N ILE A 108 -7.49 -7.98 -7.96
CA ILE A 108 -7.79 -8.20 -6.53
C ILE A 108 -6.60 -8.87 -5.84
N LEU A 109 -5.99 -9.87 -6.47
CA LEU A 109 -4.83 -10.56 -5.93
C LEU A 109 -3.60 -9.65 -5.84
N TRP A 110 -3.28 -8.86 -6.85
CA TRP A 110 -2.18 -7.87 -6.75
C TRP A 110 -2.40 -6.90 -5.60
N GLN A 111 -3.62 -6.35 -5.47
CA GLN A 111 -3.94 -5.44 -4.37
C GLN A 111 -3.83 -6.13 -3.01
N THR A 112 -4.28 -7.38 -2.92
CA THR A 112 -4.17 -8.17 -1.69
C THR A 112 -2.72 -8.47 -1.33
N SER A 113 -1.90 -8.90 -2.30
CA SER A 113 -0.47 -9.16 -2.11
C SER A 113 0.28 -7.90 -1.70
N LEU A 114 0.02 -6.78 -2.37
CA LEU A 114 0.60 -5.48 -2.00
C LEU A 114 0.23 -5.11 -0.58
N LEU A 115 -1.06 -5.23 -0.22
CA LEU A 115 -1.52 -4.88 1.12
C LEU A 115 -0.90 -5.79 2.18
N TYR A 116 -0.78 -7.09 1.91
CA TYR A 116 -0.12 -8.06 2.79
C TYR A 116 1.35 -7.68 3.05
N HIS A 117 2.16 -7.55 1.98
CA HIS A 117 3.58 -7.25 2.13
C HIS A 117 3.83 -5.86 2.71
N THR A 118 3.02 -4.87 2.32
CA THR A 118 3.09 -3.51 2.87
C THR A 118 2.72 -3.50 4.35
N SER A 119 1.70 -4.27 4.75
CA SER A 119 1.31 -4.35 6.16
C SER A 119 2.40 -4.99 7.02
N LEU A 120 3.04 -6.06 6.54
CA LEU A 120 4.15 -6.69 7.25
C LEU A 120 5.33 -5.73 7.39
N ILE A 121 5.84 -5.18 6.29
CA ILE A 121 6.99 -4.26 6.34
C ILE A 121 6.69 -3.02 7.18
N PHE A 122 5.46 -2.46 7.09
CA PHE A 122 5.02 -1.34 7.93
C PHE A 122 4.97 -1.73 9.40
N SER A 123 4.43 -2.90 9.73
CA SER A 123 4.36 -3.39 11.10
C SER A 123 5.75 -3.53 11.74
N TYR A 124 6.76 -3.89 10.95
CA TYR A 124 8.13 -4.10 11.38
C TYR A 124 8.93 -2.82 11.59
N THR A 125 8.58 -1.76 10.87
CA THR A 125 9.49 -0.61 10.69
C THR A 125 8.88 0.73 11.07
N SER A 126 7.55 0.82 11.10
CA SER A 126 6.85 2.11 10.97
C SER A 126 5.60 2.26 11.84
N LEU A 127 5.41 1.49 12.91
CA LEU A 127 4.26 1.64 13.82
C LEU A 127 4.46 2.78 14.83
N TRP A 128 5.71 3.02 15.24
CA TRP A 128 6.08 4.11 16.15
C TRP A 128 7.45 4.67 15.78
N PRO A 129 7.75 5.93 16.17
CA PRO A 129 9.05 6.55 15.88
C PRO A 129 10.21 5.71 16.40
N GLY A 130 11.26 5.54 15.59
CA GLY A 130 12.48 4.83 15.98
C GLY A 130 12.33 3.31 16.08
N GLN A 131 11.20 2.72 15.68
CA GLN A 131 10.98 1.26 15.74
C GLN A 131 12.08 0.48 15.00
N CYS A 132 12.49 0.97 13.82
CA CYS A 132 13.50 0.33 12.99
C CYS A 132 14.91 0.35 13.59
N LEU A 133 15.13 1.14 14.64
CA LEU A 133 16.41 1.28 15.35
C LEU A 133 16.40 0.63 16.74
N GLY A 134 15.21 0.24 17.22
CA GLY A 134 15.01 -0.26 18.57
C GLY A 134 15.30 -1.76 18.76
N PRO A 135 15.41 -2.22 20.02
CA PRO A 135 15.43 -3.64 20.34
C PRO A 135 14.10 -4.28 19.91
N GLY A 136 14.13 -5.09 18.86
CA GLY A 136 12.94 -5.65 18.22
C GLY A 136 12.71 -5.20 16.77
N ALA A 137 13.63 -4.42 16.21
CA ALA A 137 13.69 -4.18 14.76
C ALA A 137 13.73 -5.51 13.99
N ALA A 138 13.02 -5.56 12.87
CA ALA A 138 12.98 -6.77 12.06
C ALA A 138 14.36 -7.12 11.48
N PRO A 139 14.66 -8.41 11.30
CA PRO A 139 15.83 -8.81 10.53
C PRO A 139 15.82 -8.15 9.16
N GLN A 140 16.97 -7.66 8.72
CA GLN A 140 17.11 -6.99 7.42
C GLN A 140 16.68 -7.90 6.25
N GLU A 141 16.83 -9.22 6.40
CA GLU A 141 16.39 -10.20 5.40
C GLU A 141 14.85 -10.22 5.23
N GLU A 142 14.09 -10.11 6.32
CA GLU A 142 12.62 -10.03 6.28
C GLU A 142 12.15 -8.75 5.56
N VAL A 143 12.79 -7.62 5.90
CA VAL A 143 12.53 -6.33 5.25
C VAL A 143 12.85 -6.40 3.77
N ARG A 144 14.01 -6.98 3.41
CA ARG A 144 14.44 -7.18 2.02
C ARG A 144 13.48 -8.07 1.25
N HIS A 145 13.04 -9.19 1.85
CA HIS A 145 12.09 -10.12 1.24
C HIS A 145 10.78 -9.41 0.86
N HIS A 146 10.17 -8.70 1.81
CA HIS A 146 8.92 -7.99 1.54
C HIS A 146 9.09 -6.80 0.58
N ALA A 147 10.19 -6.06 0.68
CA ALA A 147 10.48 -4.97 -0.27
C ALA A 147 10.60 -5.50 -1.71
N ALA A 148 11.36 -6.60 -1.92
CA ALA A 148 11.50 -7.22 -3.22
C ALA A 148 10.16 -7.72 -3.79
N ALA A 149 9.32 -8.32 -2.94
CA ALA A 149 7.98 -8.74 -3.33
C ALA A 149 7.11 -7.55 -3.76
N ILE A 150 7.13 -6.44 -3.01
CA ILE A 150 6.41 -5.21 -3.36
C ILE A 150 6.83 -4.69 -4.74
N PHE A 151 8.14 -4.61 -5.02
CA PHE A 151 8.63 -4.14 -6.32
C PHE A 151 8.21 -5.08 -7.47
N SER A 152 8.32 -6.40 -7.27
CA SER A 152 7.88 -7.40 -8.27
C SER A 152 6.39 -7.26 -8.62
N ILE A 153 5.54 -7.11 -7.60
CA ILE A 153 4.10 -6.92 -7.80
C ILE A 153 3.80 -5.56 -8.44
N ALA A 154 4.47 -4.49 -7.99
CA ALA A 154 4.32 -3.16 -8.55
C ALA A 154 4.65 -3.14 -10.05
N GLU A 155 5.73 -3.82 -10.47
CA GLU A 155 6.09 -3.95 -11.88
C GLU A 155 4.98 -4.66 -12.68
N SER A 156 4.40 -5.73 -12.12
CA SER A 156 3.27 -6.45 -12.73
C SER A 156 2.03 -5.54 -12.91
N VAL A 157 1.67 -4.78 -11.87
CA VAL A 157 0.54 -3.82 -11.91
C VAL A 157 0.80 -2.70 -12.91
N MET A 158 2.03 -2.19 -12.97
CA MET A 158 2.44 -1.13 -13.89
C MET A 158 2.50 -1.62 -15.34
N ALA A 159 2.81 -2.89 -15.59
CA ALA A 159 2.82 -3.48 -16.92
C ALA A 159 1.41 -3.71 -17.47
N GLN A 160 0.46 -4.11 -16.62
CA GLN A 160 -0.87 -4.57 -17.06
C GLN A 160 -1.99 -3.53 -16.95
N SER A 161 -1.92 -2.56 -16.03
CA SER A 161 -3.05 -1.66 -15.79
C SER A 161 -3.15 -0.53 -16.81
N LYS A 162 -4.33 -0.39 -17.43
CA LYS A 162 -4.62 0.65 -18.42
C LYS A 162 -5.00 2.00 -17.81
N GLU A 163 -5.54 2.05 -16.59
CA GLU A 163 -5.83 3.31 -15.88
C GLU A 163 -6.07 3.05 -14.37
N ASN A 164 -5.72 4.04 -13.53
CA ASN A 164 -6.00 4.14 -12.08
C ASN A 164 -5.43 3.11 -11.07
N CYS A 165 -4.94 1.94 -11.49
CA CYS A 165 -4.38 0.94 -10.56
C CYS A 165 -3.01 1.35 -9.98
N TRP A 166 -2.36 2.38 -10.54
CA TRP A 166 -1.05 2.88 -10.10
C TRP A 166 -1.09 3.63 -8.74
N ARG A 167 -2.27 4.07 -8.29
CA ARG A 167 -2.40 4.70 -6.96
C ARG A 167 -2.15 3.71 -5.81
N SER A 168 -2.50 2.43 -6.01
CA SER A 168 -2.33 1.41 -4.98
C SER A 168 -0.87 1.00 -4.78
N VAL A 169 0.03 1.27 -5.74
CA VAL A 169 1.46 0.91 -5.66
C VAL A 169 2.35 2.04 -5.12
N THR A 170 1.91 3.29 -5.21
CA THR A 170 2.78 4.44 -4.93
C THR A 170 3.28 4.45 -3.48
N PHE A 171 2.39 4.27 -2.50
CA PHE A 171 2.79 4.18 -1.09
C PHE A 171 3.60 2.92 -0.76
N PRO A 172 3.21 1.69 -1.20
CA PRO A 172 4.03 0.49 -1.02
C PRO A 172 5.47 0.64 -1.52
N VAL A 173 5.66 1.17 -2.74
CA VAL A 173 6.99 1.38 -3.34
C VAL A 173 7.80 2.38 -2.53
N PHE A 174 7.19 3.51 -2.14
CA PHE A 174 7.81 4.50 -1.26
C PHE A 174 8.28 3.88 0.06
N LEU A 175 7.40 3.13 0.73
CA LEU A 175 7.71 2.52 2.02
C LEU A 175 8.84 1.51 1.88
N ALA A 176 8.74 0.60 0.91
CA ALA A 176 9.75 -0.43 0.64
C ALA A 176 11.14 0.17 0.38
N GLY A 177 11.22 1.23 -0.43
CA GLY A 177 12.47 1.95 -0.67
C GLY A 177 12.99 2.69 0.57
N SER A 178 12.10 3.24 1.39
CA SER A 178 12.47 4.06 2.55
C SER A 178 13.07 3.22 3.68
N VAL A 179 12.59 1.99 3.84
CA VAL A 179 12.98 1.12 4.97
C VAL A 179 14.03 0.07 4.60
N THR A 180 14.28 -0.19 3.32
CA THR A 180 15.36 -1.10 2.91
C THR A 180 16.74 -0.48 3.15
N SER A 181 17.70 -1.32 3.53
CA SER A 181 19.12 -0.97 3.60
C SER A 181 19.87 -1.17 2.27
N SER A 182 19.25 -1.84 1.29
CA SER A 182 19.88 -2.14 0.00
C SER A 182 19.87 -0.93 -0.93
N SER A 183 21.06 -0.48 -1.37
CA SER A 183 21.20 0.59 -2.36
C SER A 183 20.46 0.28 -3.66
N ASP A 184 20.54 -0.96 -4.13
CA ASP A 184 19.95 -1.38 -5.40
C ASP A 184 18.42 -1.28 -5.33
N LEU A 185 17.83 -1.68 -4.20
CA LEU A 185 16.39 -1.58 -3.97
C LEU A 185 15.93 -0.12 -3.85
N LYS A 186 16.75 0.78 -3.31
CA LYS A 186 16.45 2.22 -3.29
C LYS A 186 16.46 2.83 -4.69
N VAL A 187 17.40 2.41 -5.54
CA VAL A 187 17.45 2.84 -6.95
C VAL A 187 16.22 2.35 -7.71
N ILE A 188 15.82 1.09 -7.50
CA ILE A 188 14.59 0.53 -8.10
C ILE A 188 13.36 1.32 -7.64
N ALA A 189 13.25 1.65 -6.35
CA ALA A 189 12.15 2.45 -5.84
C ALA A 189 12.09 3.85 -6.49
N LEU A 190 13.25 4.51 -6.66
CA LEU A 190 13.31 5.82 -7.29
C LEU A 190 12.88 5.77 -8.76
N ASP A 191 13.32 4.76 -9.51
CA ASP A 191 12.90 4.54 -10.90
C ASP A 191 11.38 4.32 -11.00
N MET A 192 10.84 3.41 -10.18
CA MET A 192 9.40 3.11 -10.16
C MET A 192 8.57 4.36 -9.82
N LEU A 193 8.94 5.13 -8.80
CA LEU A 193 8.25 6.37 -8.44
C LEU A 193 8.32 7.42 -9.56
N SER A 194 9.44 7.49 -10.29
CA SER A 194 9.58 8.38 -11.45
C SER A 194 8.67 7.96 -12.60
N ARG A 195 8.55 6.65 -12.87
CA ARG A 195 7.62 6.12 -13.88
C ARG A 195 6.16 6.31 -13.49
N LEU A 196 5.83 6.24 -12.19
CA LEU A 196 4.49 6.49 -11.66
C LEU A 196 4.10 7.96 -11.78
N GLU A 197 5.03 8.89 -11.53
CA GLU A 197 4.82 10.33 -11.70
C GLU A 197 4.40 10.69 -13.12
N VAL A 198 5.06 10.12 -14.14
CA VAL A 198 4.74 10.38 -15.56
C VAL A 198 3.32 9.92 -15.92
N ARG A 199 2.78 8.93 -15.19
CA ARG A 199 1.47 8.32 -15.46
C ARG A 199 0.35 8.90 -14.60
N GLU A 200 0.67 9.56 -13.49
CA GLU A 200 -0.32 10.15 -12.59
C GLU A 200 -0.84 11.50 -13.09
N ILE A 201 -2.17 11.65 -13.14
CA ILE A 201 -2.82 12.96 -13.22
C ILE A 201 -3.00 13.47 -11.79
N GLY A 202 -2.01 14.21 -11.26
CA GLY A 202 -2.06 14.76 -9.91
C GLY A 202 -0.69 15.10 -9.30
N ARG A 203 -0.68 15.80 -8.16
CA ARG A 203 0.55 16.18 -7.43
C ARG A 203 1.07 15.10 -6.47
N ASN A 204 0.40 13.94 -6.37
CA ASN A 204 0.68 12.96 -5.32
C ASN A 204 1.97 12.18 -5.59
N ALA A 205 2.13 11.56 -6.77
CA ALA A 205 3.37 10.87 -7.14
C ALA A 205 4.59 11.81 -7.19
N THR A 206 4.44 13.05 -7.70
CA THR A 206 5.51 14.05 -7.64
C THR A 206 5.93 14.31 -6.19
N SER A 207 4.96 14.55 -5.30
CA SER A 207 5.23 14.76 -3.87
C SER A 207 5.92 13.54 -3.27
N ILE A 208 5.36 12.34 -3.44
CA ILE A 208 5.91 11.10 -2.87
C ILE A 208 7.32 10.79 -3.41
N ARG A 209 7.58 11.01 -4.71
CA ARG A 209 8.93 10.86 -5.26
C ARG A 209 9.90 11.85 -4.63
N TYR A 210 9.51 13.12 -4.50
CA TYR A 210 10.32 14.13 -3.84
C TYR A 210 10.61 13.77 -2.37
N LEU A 211 9.58 13.34 -1.62
CA LEU A 211 9.72 12.85 -0.25
C LEU A 211 10.72 11.69 -0.19
N PHE A 212 10.64 10.75 -1.14
CA PHE A 212 11.56 9.63 -1.21
C PHE A 212 13.00 10.07 -1.49
N GLN A 213 13.21 11.03 -2.39
CA GLN A 213 14.55 11.57 -2.67
C GLN A 213 15.18 12.18 -1.42
N VAL A 214 14.42 12.97 -0.65
CA VAL A 214 14.87 13.54 0.63
C VAL A 214 15.28 12.45 1.62
N VAL A 215 14.46 11.39 1.76
CA VAL A 215 14.77 10.24 2.62
C VAL A 215 16.03 9.52 2.14
N TYR A 216 16.14 9.26 0.83
CA TYR A 216 17.26 8.54 0.25
C TYR A 216 18.59 9.29 0.42
N GLU A 217 18.64 10.58 0.10
CA GLU A 217 19.84 11.42 0.24
C GLU A 217 20.31 11.49 1.68
N ARG A 218 19.38 11.65 2.63
CA ARG A 218 19.72 11.74 4.05
C ARG A 218 20.26 10.42 4.59
N GLN A 219 19.66 9.29 4.22
CA GLN A 219 20.15 7.96 4.58
C GLN A 219 21.53 7.68 3.94
N MET A 220 21.78 8.14 2.72
CA MET A 220 23.10 8.06 2.09
C MET A 220 24.16 8.88 2.83
N GLN A 221 23.88 10.14 3.19
CA GLN A 221 24.82 10.99 3.92
C GLN A 221 25.22 10.38 5.27
N GLN A 222 24.26 9.77 5.98
CA GLN A 222 24.53 9.10 7.25
C GLN A 222 25.38 7.84 7.07
N SER A 223 25.20 7.09 5.99
CA SER A 223 26.05 5.92 5.69
C SER A 223 27.51 6.29 5.37
N GLN A 224 27.76 7.54 4.96
CA GLN A 224 29.09 8.05 4.63
C GLN A 224 29.79 8.76 5.81
N GLY A 225 29.06 9.07 6.89
CA GLY A 225 29.60 9.72 8.08
C GLY A 225 30.20 8.73 9.11
N VAL A 226 31.10 9.21 9.97
CA VAL A 226 31.72 8.44 11.09
C VAL A 226 30.80 8.38 12.34
N GLY A 227 29.50 8.65 12.17
CA GLY A 227 28.51 8.67 13.25
C GLY A 227 27.78 7.33 13.43
N HIS A 228 27.16 7.14 14.60
CA HIS A 228 26.42 5.94 14.97
C HIS A 228 25.52 5.43 13.83
N PRO A 229 25.57 4.13 13.47
CA PRO A 229 24.84 3.57 12.34
C PRO A 229 23.36 3.39 12.68
N GLY A 230 22.64 4.50 12.83
CA GLY A 230 21.19 4.52 12.86
C GLY A 230 20.68 5.04 11.52
N SER A 231 20.15 4.16 10.69
CA SER A 231 19.36 4.56 9.51
C SER A 231 18.28 5.55 9.97
N ALA A 232 18.35 6.83 9.57
CA ALA A 232 17.30 7.78 9.92
C ALA A 232 15.92 7.24 9.50
N ASP A 233 14.99 7.26 10.45
CA ASP A 233 13.61 6.86 10.26
C ASP A 233 12.97 7.84 9.26
N TRP A 234 12.40 7.31 8.18
CA TRP A 234 11.78 8.11 7.15
C TRP A 234 10.69 9.02 7.72
N MET A 235 9.96 8.59 8.76
CA MET A 235 8.94 9.41 9.41
C MET A 235 9.53 10.63 10.10
N GLU A 236 10.68 10.47 10.76
CA GLU A 236 11.40 11.57 11.41
C GLU A 236 11.93 12.55 10.36
N ILE A 237 12.53 12.02 9.28
CA ILE A 237 13.00 12.84 8.16
C ILE A 237 11.86 13.69 7.59
N LEU A 238 10.68 13.09 7.35
CA LEU A 238 9.54 13.83 6.83
C LEU A 238 9.03 14.89 7.80
N ALA A 239 8.95 14.57 9.09
CA ALA A 239 8.52 15.50 10.13
C ALA A 239 9.46 16.72 10.22
N GLU A 240 10.78 16.52 10.13
CA GLU A 240 11.77 17.61 10.12
C GLU A 240 11.63 18.55 8.93
N HIS A 241 11.17 18.05 7.78
CA HIS A 241 10.95 18.86 6.58
C HIS A 241 9.57 19.53 6.56
N GLY A 242 8.75 19.35 7.61
CA GLY A 242 7.38 19.85 7.66
C GLY A 242 6.45 19.16 6.66
N LEU A 243 6.81 17.96 6.21
CA LEU A 243 6.11 17.22 5.17
C LEU A 243 5.26 16.11 5.81
N SER A 244 3.97 16.07 5.45
CA SER A 244 3.06 14.98 5.81
C SER A 244 2.73 14.17 4.57
N LEU A 245 2.69 12.84 4.71
CA LEU A 245 2.30 11.92 3.63
C LEU A 245 0.80 12.03 3.29
N VAL A 246 0.02 12.71 4.13
CA VAL A 246 -1.37 13.08 3.86
C VAL A 246 -1.40 14.52 3.37
N ALA A 247 -1.74 14.72 2.10
CA ALA A 247 -2.06 16.04 1.58
C ALA A 247 -3.22 16.62 2.40
N SER A 248 -3.02 17.79 3.00
CA SER A 248 -4.11 18.62 3.51
C SER A 248 -5.08 18.86 2.35
N ALA A 249 -6.29 18.30 2.46
CA ALA A 249 -7.39 18.61 1.55
C ALA A 249 -7.81 20.08 1.68
#